data_AF-A0A1G6IT45-F1
#
_entry.id   AF-A0A1G6IT45-F1
#
_cell.length_a   1.000
_cell.length_b   1.000
_cell.length_c   1.000
_cell.angle_alpha   90.00
_cell.angle_beta   90.00
_cell.angle_gamma   90.00
#
_symmetry.space_group_name_H-M   'P 1'
#
loop_
_entity.id
_entity.type
_entity.pdbx_description
1 polymer ?
#
loop_
_entity_poly.entity_id
_entity_poly.type
_entity_poly.pdbx_seq_one_letter_code
_entity_poly.pdbx_strand_id
1 'polypeptide(L)'
;MTQKATTTNPSQSVLQWMASERLYEEYLFFYLLIIVFWGFVGLFSFGFELSGYSLQQNLFFNFIWFLVLAVAMALTPFWYRIVFGTKARLQRRTTEIEKQIEAINDPVKREAIRQHLANDGGLAPRRLQKWSLIFLGWCALFEMLFVSSWVKDLALVWQPEWVHSVIDWVRVNTTVPPLNVDGKIFMLKLNGAGEGKAMLKQMFESEQAFLYSPFGEA
;
A
#
# COMPACT_ATOMS: atom_id res chain seq x y z
N MET A 1 1.18 35.68 -56.15
CA MET A 1 1.63 34.32 -55.79
C MET A 1 1.16 34.03 -54.37
N THR A 2 0.00 33.41 -54.27
CA THR A 2 -0.71 33.16 -53.00
C THR A 2 -0.10 31.93 -52.34
N GLN A 3 0.56 32.11 -51.19
CA GLN A 3 1.08 31.00 -50.39
C GLN A 3 -0.07 30.09 -49.97
N LYS A 4 0.05 28.83 -50.38
CA LYS A 4 -0.86 27.73 -50.11
C LYS A 4 -0.85 27.45 -48.60
N ALA A 5 -1.96 27.70 -47.92
CA ALA A 5 -2.15 27.26 -46.55
C ALA A 5 -2.06 25.73 -46.51
N THR A 6 -1.02 25.21 -45.86
CA THR A 6 -0.83 23.79 -45.61
C THR A 6 -1.91 23.36 -44.61
N THR A 7 -2.98 22.74 -45.09
CA THR A 7 -4.00 22.12 -44.26
C THR A 7 -3.37 20.91 -43.56
N THR A 8 -2.90 21.10 -42.34
CA THR A 8 -2.56 20.01 -41.42
C THR A 8 -3.80 19.18 -41.17
N ASN A 9 -3.76 17.92 -41.62
CA ASN A 9 -4.83 16.95 -41.45
C ASN A 9 -5.08 16.75 -39.94
N PRO A 10 -6.29 16.98 -39.41
CA PRO A 10 -6.55 16.95 -37.96
C PRO A 10 -6.24 15.58 -37.32
N SER A 11 -6.26 14.50 -38.10
CA SER A 11 -5.84 13.17 -37.66
C SER A 11 -4.33 13.07 -37.43
N GLN A 12 -3.50 13.74 -38.24
CA GLN A 12 -2.05 13.74 -38.06
C GLN A 12 -1.61 14.60 -36.88
N SER A 13 -2.28 15.73 -36.59
CA SER A 13 -1.98 16.54 -35.41
C SER A 13 -2.33 15.81 -34.11
N VAL A 14 -3.41 15.01 -34.09
CA VAL A 14 -3.81 14.21 -32.93
C VAL A 14 -2.82 13.05 -32.71
N LEU A 15 -2.34 12.40 -33.76
CA LEU A 15 -1.29 11.35 -33.65
C LEU A 15 0.07 11.89 -33.20
N GLN A 16 0.49 13.05 -33.72
CA GLN A 16 1.72 13.73 -33.28
C GLN A 16 1.63 14.22 -31.83
N TRP A 17 0.43 14.64 -31.40
CA TRP A 17 0.14 15.01 -30.02
C TRP A 17 0.13 13.79 -29.09
N MET A 18 -0.54 12.69 -29.48
CA MET A 18 -0.57 11.41 -28.74
C MET A 18 0.81 10.78 -28.58
N ALA A 19 1.70 10.91 -29.57
CA ALA A 19 3.06 10.37 -29.50
C ALA A 19 4.01 11.16 -28.57
N SER A 20 3.64 12.38 -28.15
CA SER A 20 4.54 13.30 -27.45
C SER A 20 4.30 13.44 -25.93
N GLU A 21 3.18 12.96 -25.39
CA GLU A 21 2.76 13.29 -24.02
C GLU A 21 2.33 12.06 -23.20
N ARG A 22 3.31 11.44 -22.53
CA ARG A 22 3.13 10.34 -21.56
C ARG A 22 2.69 10.85 -20.18
N LEU A 23 1.54 11.51 -20.14
CA LEU A 23 0.96 12.06 -18.90
C LEU A 23 0.82 11.00 -17.80
N TYR A 24 0.45 9.76 -18.16
CA TYR A 24 0.34 8.66 -17.20
C TYR A 24 1.67 8.34 -16.50
N GLU A 25 2.78 8.32 -17.24
CA GLU A 25 4.10 7.99 -16.68
C GLU A 25 4.60 9.10 -15.75
N GLU A 26 4.41 10.36 -16.15
CA GLU A 26 4.75 11.51 -15.32
C GLU A 26 3.92 11.50 -14.01
N TYR A 27 2.62 11.19 -14.10
CA TYR A 27 1.77 10.97 -12.92
C TYR A 27 2.33 9.86 -12.02
N LEU A 28 2.63 8.69 -12.58
CA LEU A 28 3.09 7.54 -11.81
C LEU A 28 4.43 7.82 -11.13
N PHE A 29 5.36 8.48 -11.83
CA PHE A 29 6.65 8.89 -11.29
C PHE A 29 6.49 9.81 -10.07
N PHE A 30 5.65 10.84 -10.16
CA PHE A 30 5.44 11.75 -9.03
C PHE A 30 4.77 11.09 -7.84
N TYR A 31 3.76 10.24 -8.07
CA TYR A 31 3.11 9.48 -7.01
C TYR A 31 4.12 8.56 -6.31
N LEU A 32 4.96 7.87 -7.07
CA LEU A 32 6.00 7.00 -6.52
C LEU A 32 7.03 7.80 -5.72
N LEU A 33 7.47 8.95 -6.21
CA LEU A 33 8.41 9.83 -5.49
C LEU A 33 7.85 10.32 -4.16
N ILE A 34 6.56 10.69 -4.12
CA ILE A 34 5.86 11.08 -2.89
C ILE A 34 5.75 9.90 -1.93
N ILE A 35 5.40 8.70 -2.42
CA ILE A 35 5.34 7.50 -1.60
C ILE A 35 6.72 7.19 -1.00
N VAL A 36 7.78 7.24 -1.81
CA VAL A 36 9.16 7.00 -1.36
C VAL A 36 9.59 8.05 -0.33
N PHE A 37 9.30 9.33 -0.57
CA PHE A 37 9.61 10.41 0.37
C PHE A 37 8.94 10.18 1.73
N TRP A 38 7.63 9.91 1.76
CA TRP A 38 6.91 9.67 3.01
C TRP A 38 7.29 8.34 3.67
N GLY A 39 7.61 7.32 2.87
CA GLY A 39 8.19 6.07 3.36
C GLY A 39 9.53 6.30 4.06
N PHE A 40 10.40 7.14 3.50
CA PHE A 40 11.66 7.53 4.13
C PHE A 40 11.42 8.27 5.44
N VAL A 41 10.49 9.24 5.48
CA VAL A 41 10.10 9.91 6.73
C VAL A 41 9.60 8.91 7.78
N GLY A 42 8.78 7.94 7.38
CA GLY A 42 8.33 6.85 8.26
C GLY A 42 9.49 6.05 8.84
N LEU A 43 10.46 5.67 8.02
CA LEU A 43 11.64 4.89 8.43
C LEU A 43 12.47 5.56 9.54
N PHE A 44 12.59 6.89 9.55
CA PHE A 44 13.35 7.60 10.59
C PHE A 44 12.50 8.04 11.79
N SER A 45 11.18 8.07 11.63
CA SER A 45 10.29 8.62 12.66
C SER A 45 9.54 7.56 13.46
N PHE A 46 9.33 6.35 12.93
CA PHE A 46 8.69 5.28 13.69
C PHE A 46 9.62 4.69 14.77
N GLY A 47 9.00 4.13 15.81
CA GLY A 47 9.71 3.52 16.93
C GLY A 47 10.15 4.52 17.99
N PHE A 48 9.64 5.75 17.96
CA PHE A 48 9.96 6.73 19.01
C PHE A 48 9.31 6.33 20.33
N GLU A 49 10.03 6.59 21.41
CA GLU A 49 9.57 6.37 22.78
C GLU A 49 9.62 7.67 23.55
N LEU A 50 8.47 8.09 24.08
CA LEU A 50 8.39 9.25 24.95
C LEU A 50 8.61 8.80 26.40
N SER A 51 9.60 9.39 27.07
CA SER A 51 9.90 9.13 28.47
C SER A 51 8.70 9.48 29.35
N GLY A 52 8.28 8.55 30.21
CA GLY A 52 7.15 8.73 31.13
C GLY A 52 5.82 8.14 30.66
N TYR A 53 5.77 7.53 29.48
CA TYR A 53 4.59 6.82 28.96
C TYR A 53 4.80 5.31 28.92
N SER A 54 3.72 4.55 29.06
CA SER A 54 3.77 3.09 28.93
C SER A 54 4.05 2.67 27.48
N LEU A 55 4.52 1.44 27.29
CA LEU A 55 4.75 0.85 25.97
C LEU A 55 3.50 0.90 25.06
N GLN A 56 2.32 0.64 25.63
CA GLN A 56 1.04 0.70 24.90
C GLN A 56 0.69 2.13 24.47
N GLN A 57 0.95 3.12 25.32
CA GLN A 57 0.74 4.53 24.99
C GLN A 57 1.70 5.00 23.91
N ASN A 58 2.98 4.60 23.98
CA ASN A 58 3.96 4.87 22.93
C ASN A 58 3.56 4.21 21.60
N LEU A 59 3.04 2.98 21.62
CA LEU A 59 2.48 2.34 20.43
C LEU A 59 1.30 3.15 19.85
N PHE A 60 0.40 3.63 20.71
CA PHE A 60 -0.72 4.46 20.29
C PHE A 60 -0.27 5.79 19.66
N PHE A 61 0.75 6.45 20.21
CA PHE A 61 1.32 7.66 19.61
C PHE A 61 1.99 7.38 18.25
N ASN A 62 2.72 6.26 18.13
CA ASN A 62 3.28 5.83 16.85
C ASN A 62 2.16 5.52 15.83
N PHE A 63 1.04 4.94 16.26
CA PHE A 63 -0.13 4.70 15.41
C PHE A 63 -0.80 6.01 14.94
N ILE A 64 -0.97 7.00 15.83
CA ILE A 64 -1.45 8.33 15.44
C ILE A 64 -0.50 8.96 14.42
N TRP A 65 0.81 8.87 14.67
CA TRP A 65 1.82 9.39 13.76
C TRP A 65 1.75 8.71 12.38
N PHE A 66 1.56 7.40 12.35
CA PHE A 66 1.29 6.65 11.12
C PHE A 66 0.07 7.20 10.37
N LEU A 67 -1.04 7.46 11.05
CA LEU A 67 -2.23 8.03 10.41
C LEU A 67 -1.95 9.41 9.81
N VAL A 68 -1.18 10.25 10.50
CA VAL A 68 -0.75 11.56 9.99
C VAL A 68 0.07 11.40 8.71
N LEU A 69 1.05 10.49 8.69
CA LEU A 69 1.87 10.20 7.51
C LEU A 69 1.03 9.60 6.37
N ALA A 70 0.08 8.71 6.68
CA ALA A 70 -0.81 8.11 5.69
C ALA A 70 -1.71 9.16 5.02
N VAL A 71 -2.28 10.09 5.79
CA VAL A 71 -3.05 11.22 5.26
C VAL A 71 -2.16 12.15 4.44
N ALA A 72 -0.96 12.47 4.94
CA ALA A 72 0.00 13.30 4.22
C ALA A 72 0.36 12.67 2.86
N MET A 73 0.62 11.36 2.81
CA MET A 73 0.88 10.63 1.57
C MET A 73 -0.30 10.70 0.58
N ALA A 74 -1.53 10.55 1.07
CA ALA A 74 -2.74 10.60 0.24
C ALA A 74 -3.04 11.99 -0.35
N LEU A 75 -2.53 13.06 0.29
CA LEU A 75 -2.60 14.43 -0.20
C LEU A 75 -1.59 14.71 -1.34
N THR A 76 -1.34 13.73 -2.20
CA THR A 76 -0.49 13.83 -3.40
C THR A 76 -0.71 15.10 -4.24
N PRO A 77 -1.95 15.50 -4.61
CA PRO A 77 -2.16 16.71 -5.42
C PRO A 77 -1.77 18.01 -4.71
N PHE A 78 -1.80 18.04 -3.37
CA PHE A 78 -1.33 19.18 -2.60
C PHE A 78 0.19 19.32 -2.70
N TRP A 79 0.94 18.22 -2.53
CA TRP A 79 2.40 18.21 -2.69
C TRP A 79 2.84 18.58 -4.10
N TYR A 80 2.15 18.03 -5.10
CA TYR A 80 2.42 18.36 -6.50
C TYR A 80 2.24 19.87 -6.78
N ARG A 81 1.20 20.49 -6.20
CA ARG A 81 0.96 21.94 -6.32
C ARG A 81 2.00 22.79 -5.57
N ILE A 82 2.55 22.31 -4.46
CA ILE A 82 3.63 23.00 -3.76
C ILE A 82 4.90 23.01 -4.61
N VAL A 83 5.27 21.87 -5.19
CA VAL A 83 6.53 21.72 -5.94
C VAL A 83 6.47 22.42 -7.30
N PHE A 84 5.36 22.28 -8.04
CA PHE A 84 5.22 22.80 -9.41
C PHE A 84 4.32 24.04 -9.54
N GLY A 85 3.79 24.53 -8.42
CA GLY A 85 2.94 25.72 -8.36
C GLY A 85 1.50 25.49 -8.83
N THR A 86 0.70 26.57 -8.79
CA THR A 86 -0.73 26.60 -9.19
C THR A 86 -0.98 26.36 -10.68
N LYS A 87 0.05 26.46 -11.52
CA LYS A 87 -0.02 26.25 -12.98
C LYS A 87 0.55 24.91 -13.41
N ALA A 88 0.60 23.93 -12.50
CA ALA A 88 1.25 22.66 -12.76
C ALA A 88 0.69 22.00 -14.03
N ARG A 89 1.62 21.68 -14.95
CA ARG A 89 1.35 21.22 -16.32
C ARG A 89 0.36 20.05 -16.32
N LEU A 90 0.58 19.05 -15.47
CA LEU A 90 -0.25 17.84 -15.35
C LEU A 90 -1.73 18.15 -15.10
N GLN A 91 -2.01 19.06 -14.17
CA GLN A 91 -3.38 19.30 -13.73
C GLN A 91 -4.16 20.12 -14.76
N ARG A 92 -3.52 21.13 -15.36
CA ARG A 92 -4.09 21.87 -16.50
C ARG A 92 -4.38 20.97 -17.69
N ARG A 93 -3.40 20.15 -18.07
CA ARG A 93 -3.53 19.23 -19.21
C ARG A 93 -4.60 18.18 -18.98
N THR A 94 -4.66 17.58 -17.79
CA THR A 94 -5.71 16.61 -17.45
C THR A 94 -7.10 17.22 -17.63
N THR A 95 -7.32 18.45 -17.14
CA THR A 95 -8.59 19.15 -17.29
C THR A 95 -8.87 19.56 -18.75
N GLU A 96 -7.85 19.96 -19.51
CA GLU A 96 -7.99 20.26 -20.95
C GLU A 96 -8.45 19.02 -21.75
N ILE A 97 -7.82 17.87 -21.50
CA ILE A 97 -8.14 16.60 -22.18
C ILE A 97 -9.54 16.12 -21.79
N GLU A 98 -9.90 16.16 -20.51
CA GLU A 98 -11.25 15.80 -20.05
C GLU A 98 -12.31 16.68 -20.73
N LYS A 99 -12.09 18.00 -20.81
CA LYS A 99 -13.00 18.93 -21.51
C LYS A 99 -13.11 18.62 -23.00
N GLN A 100 -12.01 18.29 -23.66
CA GLN A 100 -12.02 17.94 -25.09
C GLN A 100 -12.79 16.64 -25.34
N ILE A 101 -12.66 15.64 -24.47
CA ILE A 101 -13.41 14.37 -24.55
C ILE A 101 -14.90 14.62 -24.30
N GLU A 102 -15.25 15.43 -23.31
CA GLU A 102 -16.65 15.76 -22.99
C GLU A 102 -17.33 16.59 -24.09
N ALA A 103 -16.58 17.40 -24.83
CA ALA A 103 -17.09 18.18 -25.95
C ALA A 103 -17.48 17.34 -27.19
N ILE A 104 -17.12 16.05 -27.24
CA ILE A 104 -17.49 15.15 -28.33
C ILE A 104 -18.95 14.74 -28.18
N ASN A 105 -19.85 15.25 -29.03
CA ASN A 105 -21.29 15.00 -28.96
C ASN A 105 -21.71 13.52 -29.15
N ASP A 106 -20.92 12.73 -29.89
CA ASP A 106 -21.22 11.33 -30.17
C ASP A 106 -20.69 10.42 -29.03
N PRO A 107 -21.57 9.70 -28.29
CA PRO A 107 -21.18 8.88 -27.16
C PRO A 107 -20.32 7.67 -27.56
N VAL A 108 -20.53 7.10 -28.75
CA VAL A 108 -19.80 5.91 -29.19
C VAL A 108 -18.37 6.28 -29.59
N LYS A 109 -18.20 7.39 -30.31
CA LYS A 109 -16.88 7.91 -30.66
C LYS A 109 -16.11 8.40 -29.43
N ARG A 110 -16.81 9.02 -28.47
CA ARG A 110 -16.22 9.45 -27.21
C ARG A 110 -15.59 8.29 -26.45
N GLU A 111 -16.30 7.17 -26.32
CA GLU A 111 -15.80 6.02 -25.59
C GLU A 111 -14.66 5.30 -26.34
N ALA A 112 -14.74 5.20 -27.67
CA ALA A 112 -13.66 4.65 -28.50
C ALA A 112 -12.36 5.46 -28.37
N ILE A 113 -12.45 6.79 -28.43
CA ILE A 113 -11.30 7.68 -28.25
C ILE A 113 -10.75 7.55 -26.82
N ARG A 114 -11.63 7.46 -25.82
CA ARG A 114 -11.22 7.28 -24.43
C ARG A 114 -10.46 5.98 -24.19
N GLN A 115 -10.92 4.88 -24.78
CA GLN A 115 -10.24 3.58 -24.68
C GLN A 115 -8.89 3.60 -25.38
N HIS A 116 -8.82 4.21 -26.57
CA HIS A 116 -7.57 4.37 -27.29
C HIS A 116 -6.54 5.19 -26.50
N LEU A 117 -6.97 6.34 -25.97
CA LEU A 117 -6.12 7.22 -25.14
C LEU A 117 -5.70 6.57 -23.82
N ALA A 118 -6.50 5.63 -23.28
CA ALA A 118 -6.18 4.89 -22.07
C ALA A 118 -5.09 3.83 -22.33
N ASN A 119 -5.15 3.16 -23.48
CA ASN A 119 -4.18 2.13 -23.86
C ASN A 119 -2.81 2.73 -24.19
N ASP A 120 -2.78 3.95 -24.73
CA ASP A 120 -1.53 4.65 -25.09
C ASP A 120 -0.93 5.46 -23.93
N GLY A 121 -1.54 5.46 -22.74
CA GLY A 121 -1.04 6.18 -21.56
C GLY A 121 -1.18 7.72 -21.66
N GLY A 122 -1.98 8.21 -22.60
CA GLY A 122 -2.29 9.64 -22.77
C GLY A 122 -3.32 10.17 -21.77
N LEU A 123 -4.03 9.29 -21.06
CA LEU A 123 -4.96 9.65 -19.99
C LEU A 123 -4.30 9.63 -18.61
N ALA A 124 -4.71 10.57 -17.76
CA ALA A 124 -4.38 10.53 -16.35
C ALA A 124 -4.89 9.21 -15.71
N PRO A 125 -4.18 8.66 -14.70
CA PRO A 125 -4.59 7.43 -14.04
C PRO A 125 -6.02 7.53 -13.49
N ARG A 126 -6.77 6.43 -13.59
CA ARG A 126 -8.14 6.36 -13.05
C ARG A 126 -8.10 6.59 -11.53
N ARG A 127 -9.20 7.11 -10.97
CA ARG A 127 -9.32 7.34 -9.51
C ARG A 127 -8.95 6.10 -8.71
N LEU A 128 -9.42 4.92 -9.12
CA LEU A 128 -9.09 3.66 -8.47
C LEU A 128 -7.59 3.34 -8.52
N GLN A 129 -6.93 3.51 -9.67
CA GLN A 129 -5.49 3.27 -9.80
C GLN A 129 -4.67 4.19 -8.89
N LYS A 130 -5.06 5.46 -8.76
CA LYS A 130 -4.44 6.41 -7.83
C LYS A 130 -4.57 5.94 -6.39
N TRP A 131 -5.77 5.52 -5.97
CA TRP A 131 -6.00 5.00 -4.64
C TRP A 131 -5.30 3.67 -4.38
N SER A 132 -5.18 2.79 -5.39
CA SER A 132 -4.42 1.55 -5.28
C SER A 132 -2.93 1.80 -5.03
N LEU A 133 -2.33 2.78 -5.71
CA LEU A 133 -0.94 3.20 -5.48
C LEU A 133 -0.74 3.76 -4.06
N ILE A 134 -1.64 4.64 -3.61
CA ILE A 134 -1.60 5.18 -2.25
C ILE A 134 -1.77 4.07 -1.21
N PHE A 135 -2.70 3.14 -1.45
CA PHE A 135 -2.95 2.00 -0.58
C PHE A 135 -1.72 1.10 -0.46
N LEU A 136 -1.01 0.82 -1.55
CA LEU A 136 0.27 0.10 -1.50
C LEU A 136 1.31 0.84 -0.65
N GLY A 137 1.38 2.17 -0.78
CA GLY A 137 2.21 3.01 0.09
C GLY A 137 1.81 2.93 1.56
N TRP A 138 0.52 2.88 1.86
CA TRP A 138 0.02 2.67 3.23
C TRP A 138 0.36 1.30 3.78
N CYS A 139 0.27 0.24 2.97
CA CYS A 139 0.72 -1.10 3.39
C CYS A 139 2.20 -1.11 3.73
N ALA A 140 3.04 -0.48 2.90
CA ALA A 140 4.47 -0.37 3.17
C ALA A 140 4.76 0.44 4.45
N LEU A 141 4.08 1.58 4.64
CA LEU A 141 4.19 2.37 5.87
C LEU A 141 3.73 1.60 7.11
N PHE A 142 2.63 0.84 6.98
CA PHE A 142 2.11 0.02 8.07
C PHE A 142 3.11 -1.07 8.45
N GLU A 143 3.73 -1.72 7.47
CA GLU A 143 4.78 -2.73 7.72
C GLU A 143 5.95 -2.11 8.50
N MET A 144 6.38 -0.90 8.12
CA MET A 144 7.42 -0.17 8.86
C MET A 144 7.00 0.14 10.30
N LEU A 145 5.76 0.61 10.51
CA LEU A 145 5.21 0.84 11.85
C LEU A 145 5.20 -0.46 12.66
N PHE A 146 4.74 -1.55 12.04
CA PHE A 146 4.63 -2.86 12.68
C PHE A 146 5.99 -3.34 13.18
N VAL A 147 6.99 -3.35 12.30
CA VAL A 147 8.35 -3.80 12.64
C VAL A 147 9.04 -2.86 13.64
N SER A 148 8.83 -1.54 13.52
CA SER A 148 9.60 -0.57 14.33
C SER A 148 8.99 -0.29 15.70
N SER A 149 7.67 -0.41 15.84
CA SER A 149 6.94 0.04 17.04
C SER A 149 6.09 -1.05 17.68
N TRP A 150 5.54 -1.96 16.89
CA TRP A 150 4.61 -2.99 17.38
C TRP A 150 5.35 -4.27 17.80
N VAL A 151 6.44 -4.62 17.10
CA VAL A 151 7.30 -5.74 17.46
C VAL A 151 8.58 -5.21 18.11
N LYS A 152 8.88 -5.68 19.32
CA LYS A 152 10.15 -5.41 20.02
C LYS A 152 10.70 -6.73 20.55
N ASP A 153 11.98 -6.99 20.30
CA ASP A 153 12.65 -8.22 20.74
C ASP A 153 11.89 -9.51 20.36
N LEU A 154 11.31 -9.53 19.15
CA LEU A 154 10.46 -10.62 18.63
C LEU A 154 9.14 -10.85 19.40
N ALA A 155 8.81 -9.98 20.35
CA ALA A 155 7.55 -9.96 21.08
C ALA A 155 6.64 -8.82 20.61
N LEU A 156 5.33 -9.02 20.72
CA LEU A 156 4.34 -7.97 20.44
C LEU A 156 4.22 -7.05 21.66
N VAL A 157 4.45 -5.76 21.44
CA VAL A 157 4.34 -4.72 22.47
C VAL A 157 2.93 -4.63 23.05
N TRP A 158 1.93 -4.95 22.24
CA TRP A 158 0.54 -5.00 22.67
C TRP A 158 -0.24 -6.07 21.90
N GLN A 159 -0.98 -6.87 22.66
CA GLN A 159 -1.88 -7.90 22.15
C GLN A 159 -3.28 -7.66 22.75
N PRO A 160 -4.32 -7.43 21.92
CA PRO A 160 -5.69 -7.30 22.41
C PRO A 160 -6.22 -8.59 23.05
N GLU A 161 -7.11 -8.47 24.04
CA GLU A 161 -7.73 -9.63 24.72
C GLU A 161 -8.45 -10.61 23.77
N TRP A 162 -9.10 -10.10 22.73
CA TRP A 162 -9.77 -10.97 21.75
C TRP A 162 -8.77 -11.86 21.00
N VAL A 163 -7.51 -11.44 20.85
CA VAL A 163 -6.46 -12.27 20.24
C VAL A 163 -6.14 -13.45 21.15
N HIS A 164 -6.13 -13.26 22.47
CA HIS A 164 -6.04 -14.38 23.41
C HIS A 164 -7.22 -15.33 23.24
N SER A 165 -8.45 -14.82 23.05
CA SER A 165 -9.62 -15.68 22.77
C SER A 165 -9.48 -16.48 21.47
N VAL A 166 -8.91 -15.88 20.42
CA VAL A 166 -8.64 -16.58 19.16
C VAL A 166 -7.54 -17.62 19.33
N ILE A 167 -6.44 -17.28 20.01
CA ILE A 167 -5.35 -18.21 20.32
C ILE A 167 -5.87 -19.39 21.13
N ASP A 168 -6.66 -19.14 22.17
CA ASP A 168 -7.23 -20.18 23.01
C ASP A 168 -8.23 -21.04 22.23
N TRP A 169 -9.04 -20.44 21.37
CA TRP A 169 -9.89 -21.20 20.45
C TRP A 169 -9.05 -22.10 19.52
N VAL A 170 -7.95 -21.60 18.95
CA VAL A 170 -7.04 -22.40 18.12
C VAL A 170 -6.41 -23.52 18.95
N ARG A 171 -5.93 -23.24 20.17
CA ARG A 171 -5.35 -24.25 21.09
C ARG A 171 -6.35 -25.37 21.37
N VAL A 172 -7.59 -25.04 21.70
CA VAL A 172 -8.66 -26.02 21.97
C VAL A 172 -8.96 -26.85 20.71
N ASN A 173 -8.96 -26.23 19.53
CA ASN A 173 -9.21 -26.89 18.25
C ASN A 173 -7.97 -27.50 17.58
N THR A 174 -6.82 -27.53 18.27
CA THR A 174 -5.59 -28.16 17.79
C THR A 174 -5.39 -29.52 18.45
N THR A 175 -5.18 -30.53 17.62
CA THR A 175 -4.78 -31.88 18.00
C THR A 175 -3.26 -31.94 18.12
N VAL A 176 -2.80 -32.57 19.20
CA VAL A 176 -1.38 -32.74 19.52
C VAL A 176 -1.10 -34.22 19.74
N PRO A 177 -0.11 -34.83 19.07
CA PRO A 177 0.27 -36.22 19.31
C PRO A 177 0.63 -36.47 20.78
N PRO A 178 0.32 -37.66 21.34
CA PRO A 178 -0.33 -38.81 20.71
C PRO A 178 -1.86 -38.76 20.75
N LEU A 179 -2.46 -37.74 21.38
CA LEU A 179 -3.90 -37.59 21.58
C LEU A 179 -4.56 -37.04 20.31
N ASN A 180 -4.66 -37.88 19.28
CA ASN A 180 -5.47 -37.61 18.09
C ASN A 180 -6.95 -37.73 18.44
N VAL A 181 -7.54 -36.62 18.88
CA VAL A 181 -8.97 -36.51 19.14
C VAL A 181 -9.70 -36.19 17.84
N ASP A 182 -10.62 -37.06 17.42
CA ASP A 182 -11.50 -36.81 16.27
C ASP A 182 -12.39 -35.59 16.54
N GLY A 183 -12.52 -34.70 15.54
CA GLY A 183 -13.34 -33.49 15.60
C GLY A 183 -12.59 -32.18 15.83
N LYS A 184 -11.26 -32.23 16.03
CA LYS A 184 -10.42 -31.03 16.03
C LYS A 184 -9.98 -30.64 14.62
N ILE A 185 -9.85 -29.32 14.38
CA ILE A 185 -9.66 -28.74 13.04
C ILE A 185 -8.19 -28.70 12.63
N PHE A 186 -7.29 -28.46 13.59
CA PHE A 186 -5.86 -28.27 13.33
C PHE A 186 -5.04 -29.44 13.90
N MET A 187 -3.91 -29.76 13.26
CA MET A 187 -2.96 -30.76 13.75
C MET A 187 -1.57 -30.15 13.84
N LEU A 188 -0.98 -30.20 15.04
CA LEU A 188 0.38 -29.78 15.28
C LEU A 188 1.28 -31.01 15.34
N LYS A 189 2.28 -31.09 14.46
CA LYS A 189 3.26 -32.19 14.45
C LYS A 189 4.65 -31.64 14.20
N LEU A 190 5.46 -31.58 15.25
CA LEU A 190 6.87 -31.16 15.18
C LEU A 190 7.78 -32.31 14.75
N ASN A 191 7.32 -33.56 14.89
CA ASN A 191 7.99 -34.74 14.32
C ASN A 191 7.78 -34.85 12.79
N GLY A 192 8.64 -34.21 11.99
CA GLY A 192 8.69 -34.36 10.54
C GLY A 192 9.96 -33.78 9.90
N ALA A 193 10.27 -34.19 8.68
CA ALA A 193 11.44 -33.73 7.93
C ALA A 193 11.20 -32.32 7.35
N GLY A 194 11.63 -31.28 8.07
CA GLY A 194 11.64 -29.91 7.59
C GLY A 194 12.46 -29.03 8.53
N GLU A 195 13.30 -28.14 7.97
CA GLU A 195 14.28 -27.34 8.74
C GLU A 195 13.62 -26.51 9.85
N GLY A 196 12.47 -25.87 9.59
CA GLY A 196 11.73 -25.11 10.61
C GLY A 196 11.18 -25.98 11.76
N LYS A 197 10.87 -27.27 11.49
CA LYS A 197 10.40 -28.20 12.53
C LYS A 197 11.55 -28.67 13.43
N ALA A 198 12.75 -28.81 12.85
CA ALA A 198 13.95 -29.14 13.62
C ALA A 198 14.30 -28.01 14.61
N MET A 199 14.19 -26.75 14.19
CA MET A 199 14.44 -25.59 15.07
C MET A 199 13.41 -25.50 16.20
N LEU A 200 12.12 -25.66 15.90
CA LEU A 200 11.07 -25.66 16.92
C LEU A 200 11.19 -26.82 17.92
N LYS A 201 11.65 -27.99 17.45
CA LYS A 201 11.94 -29.15 18.33
C LYS A 201 13.16 -28.95 19.21
N GLN A 202 14.11 -28.11 18.80
CA GLN A 202 15.25 -27.71 19.65
C GLN A 202 14.82 -26.70 20.73
N MET A 203 13.85 -25.83 20.42
CA MET A 203 13.36 -24.83 21.38
C MET A 203 12.28 -25.36 22.32
N PHE A 204 11.50 -26.36 21.92
CA PHE A 204 10.40 -26.90 22.70
C PHE A 204 10.47 -28.43 22.80
N GLU A 205 10.45 -28.94 24.04
CA GLU A 205 10.57 -30.37 24.33
C GLU A 205 9.40 -31.21 23.78
N SER A 206 8.24 -30.60 23.57
CA SER A 206 7.05 -31.26 23.01
C SER A 206 6.18 -30.29 22.21
N GLU A 207 5.34 -30.83 21.33
CA GLU A 207 4.31 -30.07 20.63
C GLU A 207 3.34 -29.37 21.61
N GLN A 208 3.10 -29.98 22.78
CA GLN A 208 2.26 -29.38 23.82
C GLN A 208 2.98 -28.19 24.48
N ALA A 209 4.28 -28.34 24.79
CA ALA A 209 5.09 -27.23 25.30
C ALA A 209 5.13 -26.04 24.33
N PHE A 210 5.21 -26.30 23.02
CA PHE A 210 5.12 -25.25 22.00
C PHE A 210 3.73 -24.58 22.01
N LEU A 211 2.65 -25.35 22.00
CA LEU A 211 1.28 -24.83 21.91
C LEU A 211 0.89 -23.94 23.11
N TYR A 212 1.39 -24.26 24.29
CA TYR A 212 1.16 -23.52 25.54
C TYR A 212 2.28 -22.55 25.88
N SER A 213 3.31 -22.43 25.03
CA SER A 213 4.35 -21.44 25.24
C SER A 213 3.78 -20.02 25.21
N PRO A 214 4.28 -19.13 26.08
CA PRO A 214 3.97 -17.71 25.98
C PRO A 214 4.49 -17.18 24.65
N PHE A 215 3.63 -16.50 23.89
CA PHE A 215 4.03 -15.79 22.69
C PHE A 215 4.74 -14.50 23.12
N GLY A 216 6.06 -14.56 23.26
CA GLY A 216 6.88 -13.44 23.70
C GLY A 216 6.58 -13.06 25.15
N GLU A 217 7.40 -13.52 26.09
CA GLU A 217 7.42 -12.89 27.42
C GLU A 217 8.09 -11.51 27.28
N ALA A 218 7.34 -10.47 27.66
CA ALA A 218 7.87 -9.13 27.92
C ALA A 218 8.52 -9.06 29.30
#